data_AF-A0A248VMF3-F1
#
_entry.id   AF-A0A248VMF3-F1
#
_cell.length_a   1.000
_cell.length_b   1.000
_cell.length_c   1.000
_cell.angle_alpha   90.00
_cell.angle_beta   90.00
_cell.angle_gamma   90.00
#
_symmetry.space_group_name_H-M   'P 1'
#
loop_
_entity.id
_entity.type
_entity.pdbx_description
1 polymer ?
#
loop_
_entity_poly.entity_id
_entity_poly.type
_entity_poly.pdbx_seq_one_letter_code
_entity_poly.pdbx_strand_id
1 'polypeptide(L)'
;MLHTFLANNREALISRCRIKVAHRPTRDASVQQLENGVPLFLGQLINTLRIEQSDRPADSVVVSGSAGGNAGRSEIGEAAAQHGHELLRLGYTVDQVVHDYGDLCQAITDLAHERDASFSIDEFRTLNRCLDNAIADAVTEFSYQRDFNLATEFAREEGERIGSFAHELRNFLHTANLAFAAAKAGNLPLFGATGAVLERSLAGLGKLIDHSIEDARIPAGDSAKWTLFSLSDFINETKHAANLAAQLRGCGFVVTSVDPHLAVSGNRDLLYSALGNLLQNAFKFTRPNTEVTLNAYAVADKILIEVKDYGGGLPAGKAEAMFLPFTQFGTDKSGLGLGLSIARRSVELNDGILSVRDIPGVGCVFTITLARHALMKK
;
A
#
# COMPACT_ATOMS: atom_id res chain seq x y z
N MET A 1 -7.11 -53.32 -11.39
CA MET A 1 -7.85 -53.03 -12.63
C MET A 1 -7.76 -51.56 -13.04
N LEU A 2 -7.83 -50.62 -12.10
CA LEU A 2 -7.76 -49.18 -12.41
C LEU A 2 -6.42 -48.76 -13.05
N HIS A 3 -5.27 -49.22 -12.55
CA HIS A 3 -3.97 -48.86 -13.15
C HIS A 3 -3.85 -49.32 -14.62
N THR A 4 -4.37 -50.52 -14.94
CA THR A 4 -4.39 -51.08 -16.29
C THR A 4 -5.35 -50.31 -17.19
N PHE A 5 -6.52 -49.94 -16.66
CA PHE A 5 -7.49 -49.10 -17.36
C PHE A 5 -6.88 -47.73 -17.72
N LEU A 6 -6.24 -47.06 -16.76
CA LEU A 6 -5.59 -45.77 -16.98
C LEU A 6 -4.44 -45.87 -17.99
N ALA A 7 -3.62 -46.92 -17.91
CA ALA A 7 -2.53 -47.15 -18.85
C ALA A 7 -3.02 -47.37 -20.29
N ASN A 8 -4.06 -48.21 -20.47
CA ASN A 8 -4.62 -48.53 -21.77
C ASN A 8 -5.37 -47.35 -22.42
N ASN A 9 -5.84 -46.39 -21.61
CA ASN A 9 -6.64 -45.26 -22.08
C ASN A 9 -5.92 -43.90 -21.94
N ARG A 10 -4.60 -43.90 -21.70
CA ARG A 10 -3.83 -42.69 -21.38
C ARG A 10 -4.01 -41.56 -22.41
N GLU A 11 -3.89 -41.87 -23.70
CA GLU A 11 -4.03 -40.85 -24.76
C GLU A 11 -5.46 -40.30 -24.85
N ALA A 12 -6.47 -41.16 -24.68
CA ALA A 12 -7.87 -40.75 -24.68
C ALA A 12 -8.19 -39.83 -23.50
N LEU A 13 -7.65 -40.14 -22.31
CA LEU A 13 -7.81 -39.31 -21.11
C LEU A 13 -7.15 -37.94 -21.27
N ILE A 14 -5.92 -37.90 -21.79
CA ILE A 14 -5.22 -36.64 -22.09
C ILE A 14 -6.06 -35.81 -23.07
N SER A 15 -6.50 -36.40 -24.19
CA SER A 15 -7.31 -35.72 -25.20
C SER A 15 -8.61 -35.14 -24.61
N ARG A 16 -9.33 -35.90 -23.78
CA ARG A 16 -10.55 -35.44 -23.10
C ARG A 16 -10.30 -34.26 -22.17
N CYS A 17 -9.22 -34.30 -21.39
CA CYS A 17 -8.84 -33.18 -20.53
C CYS A 17 -8.54 -31.93 -21.38
N ARG A 18 -7.83 -32.07 -22.51
CA ARG A 18 -7.55 -30.95 -23.43
C ARG A 18 -8.83 -30.32 -23.97
N ILE A 19 -9.80 -31.15 -24.37
CA ILE A 19 -11.09 -30.67 -24.88
C ILE A 19 -11.86 -29.92 -23.78
N LYS A 20 -11.98 -30.49 -22.57
CA LYS A 20 -12.65 -29.82 -21.44
C LYS A 20 -11.96 -28.49 -21.11
N VAL A 21 -10.62 -28.46 -21.19
CA VAL A 21 -9.84 -27.25 -20.95
C VAL A 21 -10.14 -26.16 -21.97
N ALA A 22 -10.20 -26.50 -23.27
CA ALA A 22 -10.42 -25.57 -24.37
C ALA A 22 -11.84 -24.96 -24.44
N HIS A 23 -12.84 -25.59 -23.80
CA HIS A 23 -14.24 -25.12 -23.83
C HIS A 23 -14.57 -24.04 -22.79
N ARG A 24 -13.61 -23.65 -21.92
CA ARG A 24 -13.85 -22.61 -20.90
C ARG A 24 -13.66 -21.21 -21.49
N PRO A 25 -14.54 -20.24 -21.15
CA PRO A 25 -14.31 -18.84 -21.51
C PRO A 25 -12.99 -18.36 -20.87
N THR A 26 -12.25 -17.49 -21.58
CA THR A 26 -10.93 -16.90 -21.26
C THR A 26 -9.66 -17.77 -21.45
N ARG A 27 -9.73 -18.92 -22.13
CA ARG A 27 -8.53 -19.72 -22.45
C ARG A 27 -8.09 -19.58 -23.91
N ASP A 28 -7.03 -18.82 -24.16
CA ASP A 28 -6.17 -19.06 -25.34
C ASP A 28 -5.24 -20.23 -24.96
N ALA A 29 -5.71 -21.44 -25.25
CA ALA A 29 -4.95 -22.64 -24.98
C ALA A 29 -3.79 -22.76 -25.99
N SER A 30 -2.56 -22.39 -25.62
CA SER A 30 -1.39 -22.66 -26.47
C SER A 30 -1.03 -24.15 -26.41
N VAL A 31 -0.67 -24.74 -27.55
CA VAL A 31 -0.38 -26.19 -27.69
C VAL A 31 0.75 -26.68 -26.76
N GLN A 32 1.62 -25.78 -26.29
CA GLN A 32 2.66 -26.05 -25.28
C GLN A 32 2.10 -26.27 -23.85
N GLN A 33 0.90 -25.77 -23.55
CA GLN A 33 0.32 -25.73 -22.18
C GLN A 33 -0.11 -27.11 -21.62
N LEU A 34 -0.05 -28.17 -22.42
CA LEU A 34 -0.61 -29.50 -22.09
C LEU A 34 0.39 -30.64 -22.28
N GLU A 35 1.68 -30.33 -22.45
CA GLU A 35 2.72 -31.34 -22.60
C GLU A 35 3.20 -31.90 -21.25
N ASN A 36 3.16 -31.11 -20.16
CA ASN A 36 3.90 -31.46 -18.94
C ASN A 36 3.05 -31.80 -17.70
N GLY A 37 1.84 -31.24 -17.53
CA GLY A 37 1.05 -31.42 -16.30
C GLY A 37 0.27 -32.73 -16.21
N VAL A 38 -0.91 -32.77 -16.85
CA VAL A 38 -1.82 -33.93 -16.86
C VAL A 38 -1.17 -35.24 -17.33
N PRO A 39 -0.34 -35.27 -18.39
CA PRO A 39 0.31 -36.50 -18.84
C PRO A 39 1.33 -37.09 -17.84
N LEU A 40 2.00 -36.24 -17.06
CA LEU A 40 2.99 -36.63 -16.05
C LEU A 40 2.29 -37.16 -14.79
N PHE A 41 1.29 -36.42 -14.30
CA PHE A 41 0.47 -36.86 -13.16
C PHE A 41 -0.24 -38.19 -13.45
N LEU A 42 -0.79 -38.38 -14.65
CA LEU A 42 -1.38 -39.66 -15.07
C LEU A 42 -0.37 -40.82 -14.97
N GLY A 43 0.88 -40.59 -15.38
CA GLY A 43 1.94 -41.60 -15.28
C GLY A 43 2.27 -41.96 -13.83
N GLN A 44 2.34 -40.97 -12.95
CA GLN A 44 2.62 -41.16 -11.52
C GLN A 44 1.46 -41.85 -10.81
N LEU A 45 0.21 -41.45 -11.10
CA LEU A 45 -1.01 -42.10 -10.60
C LEU A 45 -1.06 -43.59 -11.00
N ILE A 46 -0.74 -43.92 -12.26
CA ILE A 46 -0.64 -45.31 -12.72
C ILE A 46 0.43 -46.07 -11.91
N ASN A 47 1.57 -45.44 -11.64
CA ASN A 47 2.64 -46.06 -10.85
C ASN A 47 2.23 -46.30 -9.39
N THR A 48 1.58 -45.33 -8.73
CA THR A 48 1.08 -45.47 -7.36
C THR A 48 0.06 -46.59 -7.24
N LEU A 49 -0.94 -46.62 -8.13
CA LEU A 49 -1.97 -47.66 -8.14
C LEU A 49 -1.39 -49.05 -8.41
N ARG A 50 -0.29 -49.14 -9.16
CA ARG A 50 0.44 -50.40 -9.40
C ARG A 50 1.19 -50.86 -8.14
N ILE A 51 1.85 -49.94 -7.43
CA ILE A 51 2.61 -50.25 -6.20
C ILE A 51 1.67 -50.66 -5.06
N GLU A 52 0.51 -50.03 -4.91
CA GLU A 52 -0.47 -50.43 -3.88
C GLU A 52 -1.08 -51.82 -4.13
N GLN A 53 -1.09 -52.28 -5.38
CA GLN A 53 -1.55 -53.62 -5.75
C GLN A 53 -0.42 -54.67 -5.66
N SER A 54 0.80 -54.26 -5.26
CA SER A 54 1.95 -55.14 -5.06
C SER A 54 2.11 -55.57 -3.59
N ASP A 55 2.97 -56.56 -3.32
CA ASP A 55 3.23 -57.10 -1.96
C ASP A 55 3.86 -56.08 -0.98
N ARG A 56 4.10 -54.82 -1.40
CA ARG A 56 4.69 -53.75 -0.58
C ARG A 56 3.90 -52.43 -0.67
N PRO A 57 2.69 -52.37 -0.10
CA PRO A 57 1.85 -51.16 -0.14
C PRO A 57 2.46 -49.96 0.59
N ALA A 58 3.44 -50.16 1.49
CA ALA A 58 4.15 -49.08 2.18
C ALA A 58 4.96 -48.17 1.22
N ASP A 59 5.41 -48.69 0.08
CA ASP A 59 6.19 -47.94 -0.90
C ASP A 59 5.32 -46.94 -1.71
N SER A 60 3.99 -47.11 -1.68
CA SER A 60 3.06 -46.18 -2.35
C SER A 60 3.04 -44.79 -1.72
N VAL A 61 3.34 -44.70 -0.42
CA VAL A 61 3.37 -43.44 0.35
C VAL A 61 4.53 -42.56 -0.09
N VAL A 62 5.63 -43.15 -0.60
CA VAL A 62 6.76 -42.40 -1.16
C VAL A 62 6.37 -41.72 -2.48
N VAL A 63 5.51 -42.37 -3.27
CA VAL A 63 5.07 -41.85 -4.57
C VAL A 63 3.90 -40.86 -4.44
N SER A 64 2.90 -41.15 -3.60
CA SER A 64 1.71 -40.30 -3.44
C SER A 64 1.69 -39.37 -2.24
N GLY A 65 2.59 -39.55 -1.27
CA GLY A 65 2.48 -38.90 0.04
C GLY A 65 1.41 -39.53 0.93
N SER A 66 1.36 -39.12 2.20
CA SER A 66 0.34 -39.54 3.15
C SER A 66 -0.97 -38.78 2.92
N ALA A 67 -2.10 -39.31 3.40
CA ALA A 67 -3.41 -38.67 3.29
C ALA A 67 -3.53 -37.34 4.08
N GLY A 68 -2.55 -37.02 4.92
CA GLY A 68 -2.51 -35.81 5.74
C GLY A 68 -1.46 -34.78 5.29
N GLY A 69 -0.83 -34.96 4.11
CA GLY A 69 0.12 -33.99 3.57
C GLY A 69 1.41 -33.86 4.38
N ASN A 70 2.10 -34.97 4.66
CA ASN A 70 3.37 -34.91 5.40
C ASN A 70 4.49 -34.28 4.55
N ALA A 71 5.39 -33.50 5.17
CA ALA A 71 6.40 -32.63 4.53
C ALA A 71 7.52 -33.34 3.72
N GLY A 72 7.43 -34.66 3.52
CA GLY A 72 8.30 -35.37 2.58
C GLY A 72 7.74 -35.23 1.18
N ARG A 73 8.44 -34.49 0.31
CA ARG A 73 8.07 -34.30 -1.10
C ARG A 73 7.91 -35.66 -1.80
N SER A 74 6.67 -36.03 -2.07
CA SER A 74 6.34 -37.20 -2.88
C SER A 74 6.57 -36.89 -4.36
N GLU A 75 6.81 -37.90 -5.20
CA GLU A 75 6.99 -37.69 -6.64
C GLU A 75 5.77 -36.99 -7.27
N ILE A 76 4.56 -37.37 -6.85
CA ILE A 76 3.31 -36.70 -7.27
C ILE A 76 3.31 -35.24 -6.84
N GLY A 77 3.72 -34.96 -5.61
CA GLY A 77 3.76 -33.60 -5.08
C GLY A 77 4.74 -32.70 -5.80
N GLU A 78 5.94 -33.20 -6.16
CA GLU A 78 6.92 -32.42 -6.91
C GLU A 78 6.42 -32.06 -8.32
N ALA A 79 5.84 -33.03 -9.03
CA ALA A 79 5.28 -32.78 -10.36
C ALA A 79 4.07 -31.85 -10.30
N ALA A 80 3.22 -32.00 -9.29
CA ALA A 80 2.06 -31.15 -9.08
C ALA A 80 2.46 -29.71 -8.74
N ALA A 81 3.47 -29.52 -7.87
CA ALA A 81 4.05 -28.22 -7.58
C ALA A 81 4.61 -27.55 -8.85
N GLN A 82 5.39 -28.29 -9.66
CA GLN A 82 5.92 -27.77 -10.92
C GLN A 82 4.80 -27.38 -11.90
N HIS A 83 3.74 -28.17 -11.98
CA HIS A 83 2.56 -27.86 -12.79
C HIS A 83 1.85 -26.60 -12.30
N GLY A 84 1.66 -26.44 -10.99
CA GLY A 84 1.11 -25.21 -10.39
C GLY A 84 1.96 -23.98 -10.73
N HIS A 85 3.28 -24.08 -10.65
CA HIS A 85 4.19 -23.01 -11.06
C HIS A 85 4.08 -22.66 -12.55
N GLU A 86 3.98 -23.64 -13.43
CA GLU A 86 3.83 -23.42 -14.88
C GLU A 86 2.50 -22.74 -15.22
N LEU A 87 1.40 -23.16 -14.59
CA LEU A 87 0.09 -22.54 -14.76
C LEU A 87 0.08 -21.07 -14.33
N LEU A 88 0.77 -20.72 -13.23
CA LEU A 88 0.95 -19.32 -12.84
C LEU A 88 1.65 -18.51 -13.93
N ARG A 89 2.73 -19.04 -14.52
CA ARG A 89 3.48 -18.36 -15.59
C ARG A 89 2.65 -18.15 -16.86
N LEU A 90 1.65 -19.00 -17.08
CA LEU A 90 0.71 -18.90 -18.19
C LEU A 90 -0.48 -17.98 -17.87
N GLY A 91 -0.54 -17.38 -16.68
CA GLY A 91 -1.59 -16.43 -16.28
C GLY A 91 -2.89 -17.08 -15.79
N TYR A 92 -2.83 -18.35 -15.37
CA TYR A 92 -4.00 -19.03 -14.83
C TYR A 92 -4.33 -18.52 -13.42
N THR A 93 -5.59 -18.71 -13.03
CA THR A 93 -6.07 -18.47 -11.66
C THR A 93 -5.99 -19.75 -10.82
N VAL A 94 -5.94 -19.60 -9.50
CA VAL A 94 -5.93 -20.75 -8.57
C VAL A 94 -7.16 -21.65 -8.75
N ASP A 95 -8.32 -21.08 -9.07
CA ASP A 95 -9.56 -21.80 -9.37
C ASP A 95 -9.39 -22.73 -10.57
N GLN A 96 -8.72 -22.25 -11.62
CA GLN A 96 -8.44 -23.04 -12.81
C GLN A 96 -7.47 -24.19 -12.52
N VAL A 97 -6.49 -24.00 -11.62
CA VAL A 97 -5.58 -25.08 -11.19
C VAL A 97 -6.36 -26.21 -10.53
N VAL A 98 -7.27 -25.90 -9.61
CA VAL A 98 -8.13 -26.90 -8.93
C VAL A 98 -8.99 -27.64 -9.95
N HIS A 99 -9.61 -26.90 -10.86
CA HIS A 99 -10.49 -27.47 -11.87
C HIS A 99 -9.77 -28.35 -12.89
N ASP A 100 -8.47 -28.17 -13.15
CA ASP A 100 -7.71 -29.02 -14.07
C ASP A 100 -7.53 -30.45 -13.53
N TYR A 101 -7.34 -30.61 -12.21
CA TYR A 101 -7.36 -31.94 -11.57
C TYR A 101 -8.77 -32.51 -11.47
N GLY A 102 -9.79 -31.66 -11.29
CA GLY A 102 -11.20 -32.05 -11.35
C GLY A 102 -11.60 -32.61 -12.71
N ASP A 103 -11.16 -31.98 -13.81
CA ASP A 103 -11.41 -32.43 -15.18
C ASP A 103 -10.82 -33.81 -15.44
N LEU A 104 -9.65 -34.10 -14.86
CA LEU A 104 -9.04 -35.41 -14.96
C LEU A 104 -9.86 -36.49 -14.26
N CYS A 105 -10.33 -36.21 -13.04
CA CYS A 105 -11.22 -37.14 -12.32
C CYS A 105 -12.52 -37.39 -13.10
N GLN A 106 -13.11 -36.33 -13.66
CA GLN A 106 -14.30 -36.44 -14.49
C GLN A 106 -14.01 -37.22 -15.78
N ALA A 107 -12.88 -36.99 -16.45
CA ALA A 107 -12.51 -37.72 -17.66
C ALA A 107 -12.30 -39.23 -17.39
N ILE A 108 -11.71 -39.58 -16.25
CA ILE A 108 -11.52 -40.97 -15.83
C ILE A 108 -12.88 -41.64 -15.57
N THR A 109 -13.76 -40.98 -14.82
CA THR A 109 -15.09 -41.53 -14.47
C THR A 109 -16.04 -41.60 -15.66
N ASP A 110 -16.06 -40.58 -16.52
CA ASP A 110 -16.83 -40.57 -17.78
C ASP A 110 -16.40 -41.74 -18.68
N LEU A 111 -15.08 -41.94 -18.86
CA LEU A 111 -14.56 -43.01 -19.72
C LEU A 111 -14.77 -44.39 -19.12
N ALA A 112 -14.71 -44.52 -17.79
CA ALA A 112 -15.00 -45.76 -17.09
C ALA A 112 -16.46 -46.18 -17.31
N HIS A 113 -17.39 -45.22 -17.22
CA HIS A 113 -18.81 -45.45 -17.47
C HIS A 113 -19.07 -45.88 -18.92
N GLU A 114 -18.47 -45.21 -19.91
CA GLU A 114 -18.61 -45.56 -21.33
C GLU A 114 -18.07 -46.95 -21.69
N ARG A 115 -17.07 -47.43 -20.94
CA ARG A 115 -16.41 -48.71 -21.17
C ARG A 115 -16.94 -49.82 -20.26
N ASP A 116 -17.97 -49.54 -19.48
CA ASP A 116 -18.56 -50.42 -18.47
C ASP A 116 -17.48 -51.02 -17.53
N ALA A 117 -16.51 -50.19 -17.16
CA ALA A 117 -15.41 -50.56 -16.29
C ALA A 117 -15.78 -50.29 -14.82
N SER A 118 -15.75 -51.33 -13.99
CA SER A 118 -15.96 -51.22 -12.54
C SER A 118 -14.64 -51.12 -11.79
N PHE A 119 -14.54 -50.16 -10.86
CA PHE A 119 -13.39 -50.01 -9.95
C PHE A 119 -13.77 -50.42 -8.52
N SER A 120 -12.79 -50.90 -7.75
CA SER A 120 -13.04 -51.16 -6.32
C SER A 120 -13.09 -49.86 -5.51
N ILE A 121 -13.69 -49.91 -4.32
CA ILE A 121 -13.71 -48.78 -3.39
C ILE A 121 -12.29 -48.34 -3.02
N ASP A 122 -11.36 -49.29 -2.87
CA ASP A 122 -9.97 -48.99 -2.50
C ASP A 122 -9.21 -48.34 -3.67
N GLU A 123 -9.42 -48.79 -4.91
CA GLU A 123 -8.84 -48.14 -6.10
C GLU A 123 -9.32 -46.69 -6.24
N PHE A 124 -10.60 -46.43 -5.96
CA PHE A 124 -11.16 -45.09 -5.99
C PHE A 124 -10.66 -44.20 -4.84
N ARG A 125 -10.47 -44.76 -3.64
CA ARG A 125 -9.85 -44.05 -2.50
C ARG A 125 -8.42 -43.62 -2.82
N THR A 126 -7.64 -44.47 -3.48
CA THR A 126 -6.26 -44.14 -3.88
C THR A 126 -6.24 -43.05 -4.93
N LEU A 127 -7.13 -43.12 -5.93
CA LEU A 127 -7.28 -42.07 -6.93
C LEU A 127 -7.55 -40.71 -6.27
N ASN A 128 -8.53 -40.63 -5.36
CA ASN A 128 -8.85 -39.39 -4.66
C ASN A 128 -7.69 -38.91 -3.80
N ARG A 129 -7.01 -39.80 -3.05
CA ARG A 129 -5.84 -39.41 -2.26
C ARG A 129 -4.73 -38.80 -3.12
N CYS A 130 -4.47 -39.37 -4.29
CA CYS A 130 -3.47 -38.83 -5.22
C CYS A 130 -3.89 -37.47 -5.79
N LEU A 131 -5.17 -37.30 -6.12
CA LEU A 131 -5.71 -36.04 -6.61
C LEU A 131 -5.69 -34.95 -5.53
N ASP A 132 -6.11 -35.27 -4.31
CA ASP A 132 -6.14 -34.33 -3.19
C ASP A 132 -4.73 -33.82 -2.87
N ASN A 133 -3.75 -34.74 -2.82
CA ASN A 133 -2.34 -34.36 -2.60
C ASN A 133 -1.79 -33.51 -3.76
N ALA A 134 -2.07 -33.90 -5.01
CA ALA A 134 -1.64 -33.10 -6.16
C ALA A 134 -2.29 -31.71 -6.21
N ILE A 135 -3.57 -31.60 -5.87
CA ILE A 135 -4.26 -30.30 -5.78
C ILE A 135 -3.61 -29.46 -4.67
N ALA A 136 -3.39 -30.03 -3.49
CA ALA A 136 -2.78 -29.33 -2.37
C ALA A 136 -1.38 -28.81 -2.73
N ASP A 137 -0.52 -29.65 -3.31
CA ASP A 137 0.84 -29.28 -3.68
C ASP A 137 0.88 -28.26 -4.83
N ALA A 138 0.03 -28.42 -5.85
CA ALA A 138 -0.07 -27.47 -6.96
C ALA A 138 -0.58 -26.10 -6.50
N VAL A 139 -1.62 -26.05 -5.67
CA VAL A 139 -2.18 -24.80 -5.13
C VAL A 139 -1.21 -24.13 -4.16
N THR A 140 -0.49 -24.91 -3.36
CA THR A 140 0.52 -24.39 -2.43
C THR A 140 1.66 -23.73 -3.19
N GLU A 141 2.26 -24.41 -4.17
CA GLU A 141 3.34 -23.83 -4.99
C GLU A 141 2.84 -22.65 -5.83
N PHE A 142 1.65 -22.76 -6.44
CA PHE A 142 1.04 -21.65 -7.19
C PHE A 142 0.88 -20.41 -6.30
N SER A 143 0.32 -20.57 -5.10
CA SER A 143 0.07 -19.45 -4.18
C SER A 143 1.37 -18.87 -3.66
N TYR A 144 2.33 -19.72 -3.27
CA TYR A 144 3.65 -19.30 -2.85
C TYR A 144 4.35 -18.46 -3.93
N GLN A 145 4.33 -18.91 -5.18
CA GLN A 145 4.99 -18.20 -6.26
C GLN A 145 4.26 -16.93 -6.69
N ARG A 146 2.93 -16.93 -6.64
CA ARG A 146 2.14 -15.71 -6.87
C ARG A 146 2.50 -14.66 -5.83
N ASP A 147 2.49 -15.04 -4.56
CA ASP A 147 2.77 -14.13 -3.46
C ASP A 147 4.23 -13.64 -3.49
N PHE A 148 5.17 -14.52 -3.86
CA PHE A 148 6.57 -14.16 -4.10
C PHE A 148 6.75 -13.18 -5.28
N ASN A 149 6.09 -13.42 -6.41
CA ASN A 149 6.12 -12.54 -7.57
C ASN A 149 5.55 -11.17 -7.22
N LEU A 150 4.40 -11.11 -6.56
CA LEU A 150 3.78 -9.86 -6.10
C LEU A 150 4.71 -9.10 -5.14
N ALA A 151 5.33 -9.79 -4.19
CA ALA A 151 6.27 -9.16 -3.25
C ALA A 151 7.52 -8.63 -3.97
N THR A 152 8.02 -9.34 -4.98
CA THR A 152 9.20 -8.95 -5.76
C THR A 152 8.88 -7.77 -6.68
N GLU A 153 7.72 -7.78 -7.36
CA GLU A 153 7.24 -6.66 -8.17
C GLU A 153 7.06 -5.41 -7.32
N PHE A 154 6.41 -5.55 -6.16
CA PHE A 154 6.24 -4.46 -5.21
C PHE A 154 7.60 -3.90 -4.75
N ALA A 155 8.55 -4.77 -4.38
CA ALA A 155 9.89 -4.33 -3.97
C ALA A 155 10.66 -3.63 -5.10
N ARG A 156 10.50 -4.08 -6.36
CA ARG A 156 11.11 -3.46 -7.53
C ARG A 156 10.51 -2.07 -7.81
N GLU A 157 9.19 -1.96 -7.78
CA GLU A 157 8.48 -0.68 -7.95
C GLU A 157 8.87 0.31 -6.85
N GLU A 158 8.96 -0.14 -5.60
CA GLU A 158 9.44 0.67 -4.48
C GLU A 158 10.89 1.13 -4.70
N GLY A 159 11.77 0.22 -5.15
CA GLY A 159 13.16 0.53 -5.45
C GLY A 159 13.32 1.53 -6.60
N GLU A 160 12.54 1.39 -7.68
CA GLU A 160 12.50 2.34 -8.80
C GLU A 160 12.00 3.72 -8.35
N ARG A 161 10.98 3.76 -7.49
CA ARG A 161 10.43 4.99 -6.92
C ARG A 161 11.45 5.71 -6.04
N ILE A 162 12.09 5.00 -5.10
CA ILE A 162 13.15 5.58 -4.24
C ILE A 162 14.32 6.06 -5.10
N GLY A 163 14.70 5.29 -6.13
CA GLY A 163 15.75 5.67 -7.07
C GLY A 163 15.43 6.98 -7.80
N SER A 164 14.23 7.10 -8.37
CA SER A 164 13.75 8.31 -9.03
C SER A 164 13.71 9.52 -8.09
N PHE A 165 13.15 9.35 -6.88
CA PHE A 165 13.15 10.38 -5.83
C PHE A 165 14.57 10.87 -5.51
N ALA A 166 15.51 9.95 -5.25
CA ALA A 166 16.89 10.30 -4.93
C ALA A 166 17.59 11.04 -6.08
N HIS A 167 17.29 10.68 -7.34
CA HIS A 167 17.80 11.38 -8.51
C HIS A 167 17.27 12.80 -8.63
N GLU A 168 15.96 13.00 -8.50
CA GLU A 168 15.35 14.33 -8.56
C GLU A 168 15.79 15.22 -7.40
N LEU A 169 15.87 14.66 -6.18
CA LEU A 169 16.37 15.35 -5.00
C LEU A 169 17.82 15.81 -5.20
N ARG A 170 18.68 14.92 -5.71
CA ARG A 170 20.07 15.24 -6.02
C ARG A 170 20.17 16.36 -7.06
N ASN A 171 19.32 16.35 -8.09
CA ASN A 171 19.30 17.38 -9.12
C ASN A 171 18.94 18.75 -8.54
N PHE A 172 17.85 18.85 -7.77
CA PHE A 172 17.47 20.12 -7.16
C PHE A 172 18.49 20.61 -6.13
N LEU A 173 19.06 19.72 -5.31
CA LEU A 173 20.14 20.07 -4.38
C LEU A 173 21.39 20.57 -5.10
N HIS A 174 21.77 19.95 -6.21
CA HIS A 174 22.92 20.37 -7.01
C HIS A 174 22.71 21.78 -7.57
N THR A 175 21.54 22.05 -8.14
CA THR A 175 21.19 23.38 -8.66
C THR A 175 21.13 24.44 -7.56
N ALA A 176 20.57 24.11 -6.39
CA ALA A 176 20.57 25.00 -5.23
C ALA A 176 21.98 25.34 -4.75
N ASN A 177 22.86 24.34 -4.63
CA ASN A 177 24.25 24.53 -4.22
C ASN A 177 25.05 25.39 -5.21
N LEU A 178 24.85 25.21 -6.52
CA LEU A 178 25.48 26.05 -7.55
C LEU A 178 25.04 27.51 -7.45
N ALA A 179 23.73 27.75 -7.32
CA ALA A 179 23.19 29.10 -7.18
C ALA A 179 23.71 29.78 -5.89
N PHE A 180 23.75 29.04 -4.79
CA PHE A 180 24.29 29.53 -3.53
C PHE A 180 25.80 29.84 -3.60
N ALA A 181 26.59 28.97 -4.22
CA ALA A 181 28.04 29.19 -4.41
C ALA A 181 28.31 30.42 -5.28
N ALA A 182 27.54 30.61 -6.36
CA ALA A 182 27.64 31.77 -7.23
C ALA A 182 27.30 33.09 -6.51
N ALA A 183 26.30 33.06 -5.63
CA ALA A 183 25.97 34.20 -4.77
C ALA A 183 27.08 34.49 -3.74
N LYS A 184 27.63 33.46 -3.09
CA LYS A 184 28.69 33.58 -2.08
C LYS A 184 30.01 34.10 -2.66
N ALA A 185 30.33 33.75 -3.91
CA ALA A 185 31.51 34.24 -4.61
C ALA A 185 31.43 35.73 -4.98
N GLY A 186 30.30 36.40 -4.71
CA GLY A 186 30.08 37.81 -5.05
C GLY A 186 29.86 38.06 -6.55
N ASN A 187 29.84 37.01 -7.37
CA ASN A 187 29.69 37.12 -8.82
C ASN A 187 28.27 37.53 -9.25
N LEU A 188 27.24 37.16 -8.47
CA LEU A 188 25.84 37.41 -8.83
C LEU A 188 24.99 37.79 -7.60
N PRO A 189 24.18 38.85 -7.66
CA PRO A 189 23.30 39.24 -6.57
C PRO A 189 22.13 38.25 -6.37
N LEU A 190 21.79 37.99 -5.10
CA LEU A 190 20.65 37.14 -4.71
C LEU A 190 19.28 37.72 -5.10
N PHE A 191 19.19 39.01 -5.38
CA PHE A 191 17.96 39.65 -5.86
C PHE A 191 17.72 39.48 -7.38
N GLY A 192 18.59 38.73 -8.07
CA GLY A 192 18.51 38.50 -9.52
C GLY A 192 18.23 37.05 -9.92
N ALA A 193 18.62 36.68 -11.14
CA ALA A 193 18.36 35.35 -11.71
C ALA A 193 18.89 34.20 -10.83
N THR A 194 20.01 34.40 -10.14
CA THR A 194 20.60 33.40 -9.23
C THR A 194 19.70 33.09 -8.03
N GLY A 195 19.09 34.12 -7.43
CA GLY A 195 18.10 33.93 -6.35
C GLY A 195 16.86 33.20 -6.84
N ALA A 196 16.35 33.54 -8.02
CA ALA A 196 15.20 32.86 -8.61
C ALA A 196 15.47 31.37 -8.92
N VAL A 197 16.70 31.03 -9.33
CA VAL A 197 17.13 29.62 -9.54
C VAL A 197 17.21 28.88 -8.21
N LEU A 198 17.78 29.50 -7.17
CA LEU A 198 17.83 28.94 -5.82
C LEU A 198 16.41 28.70 -5.26
N GLU A 199 15.55 29.71 -5.33
CA GLU A 199 14.16 29.64 -4.87
C GLU A 199 13.38 28.53 -5.58
N ARG A 200 13.50 28.42 -6.91
CA ARG A 200 12.84 27.36 -7.68
C ARG A 200 13.36 25.97 -7.32
N SER A 201 14.65 25.83 -7.05
CA SER A 201 15.26 24.55 -6.66
C SER A 201 14.81 24.12 -5.26
N LEU A 202 14.78 25.06 -4.31
CA LEU A 202 14.27 24.81 -2.96
C LEU A 202 12.76 24.53 -2.95
N ALA A 203 11.98 25.27 -3.75
CA ALA A 203 10.55 25.00 -3.93
C ALA A 203 10.34 23.60 -4.55
N GLY A 204 11.15 23.23 -5.55
CA GLY A 204 11.19 21.89 -6.15
C GLY A 204 11.43 20.77 -5.14
N LEU A 205 12.43 20.93 -4.27
CA LEU A 205 12.70 20.01 -3.16
C LEU A 205 11.51 19.88 -2.21
N GLY A 206 10.88 20.99 -1.87
CA GLY A 206 9.66 20.98 -1.06
C GLY A 206 8.57 20.12 -1.70
N LYS A 207 8.26 20.33 -2.99
CA LYS A 207 7.25 19.53 -3.70
C LYS A 207 7.60 18.04 -3.71
N LEU A 208 8.86 17.73 -3.96
CA LEU A 208 9.34 16.36 -4.07
C LEU A 208 9.22 15.62 -2.73
N ILE A 209 9.53 16.30 -1.63
CA ILE A 209 9.38 15.78 -0.27
C ILE A 209 7.89 15.58 0.05
N ASP A 210 7.04 16.57 -0.25
CA ASP A 210 5.59 16.49 -0.01
C ASP A 210 4.97 15.30 -0.75
N HIS A 211 5.26 15.14 -2.04
CA HIS A 211 4.80 13.99 -2.83
C HIS A 211 5.31 12.66 -2.28
N SER A 212 6.56 12.61 -1.82
CA SER A 212 7.13 11.37 -1.26
C SER A 212 6.50 10.98 0.07
N ILE A 213 6.07 11.95 0.88
CA ILE A 213 5.33 11.72 2.12
C ILE A 213 3.89 11.26 1.83
N GLU A 214 3.28 11.79 0.77
CA GLU A 214 1.97 11.34 0.29
C GLU A 214 2.03 9.90 -0.27
N ASP A 215 3.04 9.58 -1.06
CA ASP A 215 3.21 8.27 -1.70
C ASP A 215 3.68 7.16 -0.74
N ALA A 216 4.47 7.50 0.29
CA ALA A 216 4.89 6.56 1.33
C ALA A 216 3.73 6.12 2.26
N ARG A 217 2.53 6.67 2.08
CA ARG A 217 1.33 6.28 2.84
C ARG A 217 0.56 5.16 2.15
N ILE A 218 1.05 3.93 2.34
CA ILE A 218 0.16 2.77 2.41
C ILE A 218 -0.62 2.90 3.72
N PRO A 219 -1.95 2.66 3.78
CA PRO A 219 -2.67 2.54 5.04
C PRO A 219 -2.28 1.21 5.70
N ALA A 220 -1.05 1.12 6.18
CA ALA A 220 -0.59 0.06 7.06
C ALA A 220 -0.80 0.56 8.48
N GLY A 221 -1.63 -0.15 9.24
CA GLY A 221 -1.74 0.06 10.67
C GLY A 221 -0.38 -0.18 11.30
N ASP A 222 0.33 0.91 11.59
CA ASP A 222 1.26 0.93 12.71
C ASP A 222 1.30 2.37 13.25
N SER A 223 0.73 2.52 14.44
CA SER A 223 0.64 3.75 15.19
C SER A 223 2.05 4.27 15.48
N ALA A 224 2.55 5.17 14.65
CA ALA A 224 3.72 5.98 14.96
C ALA A 224 3.51 6.62 16.35
N LYS A 225 4.32 6.18 17.33
CA LYS A 225 4.19 6.36 18.79
C LYS A 225 3.30 7.54 19.21
N TRP A 226 2.05 7.21 19.56
CA TRP A 226 1.18 8.13 20.27
C TRP A 226 1.76 8.42 21.64
N THR A 227 1.95 9.70 21.97
CA THR A 227 2.49 10.13 23.26
C THR A 227 1.57 11.15 23.89
N LEU A 228 1.48 11.13 25.22
CA LEU A 228 0.83 12.18 25.98
C LEU A 228 1.83 13.31 26.24
N PHE A 229 1.54 14.52 25.78
CA PHE A 229 2.42 15.67 25.94
C PHE A 229 1.67 16.94 26.33
N SER A 230 2.41 17.89 26.92
CA SER A 230 1.91 19.19 27.34
C SER A 230 1.51 20.06 26.15
N LEU A 231 0.27 20.57 26.17
CA LEU A 231 -0.20 21.51 25.14
C LEU A 231 0.54 22.85 25.22
N SER A 232 0.84 23.35 26.43
CA SER A 232 1.55 24.62 26.59
C SER A 232 2.96 24.55 26.00
N ASP A 233 3.67 23.44 26.22
CA ASP A 233 5.04 23.28 25.74
C ASP A 233 5.08 23.14 24.21
N PHE A 234 4.12 22.39 23.66
CA PHE A 234 3.93 22.26 22.22
C PHE A 234 3.67 23.63 21.56
N ILE A 235 2.74 24.43 22.09
CA ILE A 235 2.42 25.76 21.55
C ILE A 235 3.59 26.73 21.71
N ASN A 236 4.33 26.67 22.83
CA ASN A 236 5.51 27.50 23.05
C ASN A 236 6.65 27.18 22.08
N GLU A 237 6.88 25.90 21.77
CA GLU A 237 7.86 25.51 20.76
C GLU A 237 7.47 26.06 19.39
N THR A 238 6.22 25.86 18.96
CA THR A 238 5.75 26.38 17.68
C THR A 238 5.83 27.91 17.62
N LYS A 239 5.57 28.60 18.73
CA LYS A 239 5.67 30.06 18.83
C LYS A 239 7.04 30.59 18.43
N HIS A 240 8.13 29.90 18.79
CA HIS A 240 9.48 30.35 18.44
C HIS A 240 9.71 30.33 16.92
N ALA A 241 9.37 29.22 16.26
CA ALA A 241 9.49 29.09 14.81
C ALA A 241 8.56 30.06 14.06
N ALA A 242 7.33 30.23 14.55
CA ALA A 242 6.33 31.10 13.96
C ALA A 242 6.69 32.59 14.06
N ASN A 243 7.30 33.04 15.16
CA ASN A 243 7.79 34.41 15.29
C ASN A 243 8.83 34.77 14.22
N LEU A 244 9.75 33.84 13.92
CA LEU A 244 10.75 34.05 12.87
C LEU A 244 10.08 34.20 11.50
N ALA A 245 9.11 33.33 11.19
CA ALA A 245 8.36 33.40 9.94
C ALA A 245 7.54 34.70 9.81
N ALA A 246 6.91 35.14 10.90
CA ALA A 246 6.15 36.39 10.94
C ALA A 246 7.03 37.63 10.70
N GLN A 247 8.22 37.67 11.30
CA GLN A 247 9.21 38.74 11.10
C GLN A 247 9.67 38.83 9.64
N LEU A 248 9.97 37.68 9.01
CA LEU A 248 10.36 37.63 7.59
C LEU A 248 9.25 38.12 6.65
N ARG A 249 7.98 37.96 7.05
CA ARG A 249 6.80 38.40 6.30
C ARG A 249 6.32 39.81 6.67
N GLY A 250 6.90 40.45 7.70
CA GLY A 250 6.51 41.78 8.16
C GLY A 250 5.10 41.85 8.76
N CYS A 251 4.64 40.77 9.42
CA CYS A 251 3.32 40.72 10.05
C CYS A 251 3.41 40.48 11.57
N GLY A 252 2.38 40.88 12.32
CA GLY A 252 2.30 40.62 13.75
C GLY A 252 1.96 39.15 14.04
N PHE A 253 2.48 38.61 15.13
CA PHE A 253 2.11 37.27 15.60
C PHE A 253 1.89 37.27 17.11
N VAL A 254 0.73 36.81 17.54
CA VAL A 254 0.31 36.77 18.95
C VAL A 254 -0.12 35.36 19.33
N VAL A 255 0.34 34.91 20.50
CA VAL A 255 -0.06 33.63 21.09
C VAL A 255 -0.70 33.91 22.45
N THR A 256 -1.92 33.44 22.67
CA THR A 256 -2.59 33.59 23.97
C THR A 256 -2.00 32.66 25.02
N SER A 257 -2.20 32.99 26.31
CA SER A 257 -1.82 32.10 27.40
C SER A 257 -2.56 30.75 27.28
N VAL A 258 -1.82 29.65 27.41
CA VAL A 258 -2.33 28.27 27.35
C VAL A 258 -2.28 27.70 28.76
N ASP A 259 -3.35 27.03 29.20
CA ASP A 259 -3.40 26.34 30.48
C ASP A 259 -2.32 25.23 30.53
N PRO A 260 -1.34 25.31 31.46
CA PRO A 260 -0.24 24.36 31.55
C PRO A 260 -0.67 22.95 31.98
N HIS A 261 -1.92 22.76 32.41
CA HIS A 261 -2.45 21.46 32.78
C HIS A 261 -3.10 20.69 31.62
N LEU A 262 -3.25 21.31 30.45
CA LEU A 262 -3.81 20.67 29.26
C LEU A 262 -2.77 19.78 28.58
N ALA A 263 -3.23 18.59 28.18
CA ALA A 263 -2.42 17.61 27.48
C ALA A 263 -3.15 17.08 26.25
N VAL A 264 -2.37 16.68 25.26
CA VAL A 264 -2.84 16.04 24.02
C VAL A 264 -2.18 14.66 23.92
N SER A 265 -2.95 13.66 23.50
CA SER A 265 -2.41 12.36 23.10
C SER A 265 -2.35 12.30 21.58
N GLY A 266 -1.18 11.98 21.03
CA GLY A 266 -1.01 11.82 19.59
C GLY A 266 0.43 11.76 19.14
N ASN A 267 0.62 11.70 17.83
CA ASN A 267 1.90 11.89 17.17
C ASN A 267 2.22 13.39 17.10
N ARG A 268 3.18 13.79 17.94
CA ARG A 268 3.63 15.17 18.11
C ARG A 268 4.15 15.80 16.81
N ASP A 269 4.88 15.03 15.99
CA ASP A 269 5.48 15.54 14.75
C ASP A 269 4.43 15.82 13.68
N LEU A 270 3.41 14.95 13.57
CA LEU A 270 2.27 15.17 12.69
C LEU A 270 1.47 16.41 13.09
N LEU A 271 1.21 16.59 14.40
CA LEU A 271 0.52 17.78 14.89
C LEU A 271 1.36 19.06 14.71
N TYR A 272 2.68 18.97 14.88
CA TYR A 272 3.59 20.09 14.60
C TYR A 272 3.57 20.48 13.12
N SER A 273 3.60 19.48 12.23
CA SER A 273 3.47 19.69 10.77
C SER A 273 2.13 20.34 10.40
N ALA A 274 1.02 19.84 10.97
CA ALA A 274 -0.30 20.41 10.75
C ALA A 274 -0.37 21.90 11.15
N LEU A 275 0.07 22.21 12.38
CA LEU A 275 0.06 23.58 12.88
C LEU A 275 1.01 24.50 12.10
N GLY A 276 2.19 24.00 11.71
CA GLY A 276 3.13 24.72 10.86
C GLY A 276 2.53 25.11 9.50
N ASN A 277 1.82 24.18 8.85
CA ASN A 277 1.13 24.44 7.59
C ASN A 277 0.03 25.50 7.73
N LEU A 278 -0.75 25.46 8.81
CA LEU A 278 -1.79 26.47 9.07
C LEU A 278 -1.17 27.86 9.29
N LEU A 279 -0.10 27.95 10.09
CA LEU A 279 0.59 29.22 10.36
C LEU A 279 1.26 29.79 9.12
N GLN A 280 1.90 28.96 8.28
CA GLN A 280 2.47 29.41 7.02
C GLN A 280 1.40 29.98 6.09
N ASN A 281 0.23 29.34 5.99
CA ASN A 281 -0.89 29.87 5.22
C ASN A 281 -1.38 31.19 5.81
N ALA A 282 -1.55 31.29 7.13
CA ALA A 282 -1.96 32.52 7.79
C ALA A 282 -1.00 33.68 7.49
N PHE A 283 0.31 33.48 7.65
CA PHE A 283 1.33 34.51 7.34
C PHE A 283 1.40 34.87 5.87
N LYS A 284 1.11 33.91 4.98
CA LYS A 284 1.10 34.13 3.53
C LYS A 284 -0.09 35.01 3.11
N PHE A 285 -1.27 34.78 3.67
CA PHE A 285 -2.52 35.39 3.18
C PHE A 285 -3.04 36.55 4.03
N THR A 286 -2.53 36.76 5.24
CA THR A 286 -2.95 37.89 6.08
C THR A 286 -2.61 39.23 5.41
N ARG A 287 -3.47 40.24 5.59
CA ARG A 287 -3.23 41.58 5.02
C ARG A 287 -2.01 42.25 5.68
N PRO A 288 -1.32 43.16 4.98
CA PRO A 288 -0.27 43.97 5.60
C PRO A 288 -0.78 44.71 6.85
N ASN A 289 0.09 44.89 7.85
CA ASN A 289 -0.23 45.57 9.13
C ASN A 289 -1.36 44.92 9.95
N THR A 290 -1.59 43.63 9.77
CA THR A 290 -2.48 42.82 10.63
C THR A 290 -1.67 41.80 11.42
N GLU A 291 -2.33 41.13 12.36
CA GLU A 291 -1.71 40.13 13.23
C GLU A 291 -2.33 38.74 13.03
N VAL A 292 -1.51 37.70 12.97
CA VAL A 292 -1.97 36.32 13.07
C VAL A 292 -2.06 35.94 14.54
N THR A 293 -3.17 35.33 14.94
CA THR A 293 -3.37 34.88 16.34
C THR A 293 -3.38 33.36 16.42
N LEU A 294 -2.62 32.81 17.37
CA LEU A 294 -2.66 31.40 17.76
C LEU A 294 -3.26 31.26 19.15
N ASN A 295 -4.43 30.62 19.23
CA ASN A 295 -5.11 30.31 20.48
C ASN A 295 -5.10 28.80 20.73
N ALA A 296 -4.94 28.38 21.98
CA ALA A 296 -5.13 26.99 22.38
C ALA A 296 -5.83 26.93 23.73
N TYR A 297 -7.01 26.31 23.77
CA TYR A 297 -7.85 26.27 24.98
C TYR A 297 -8.73 25.02 24.99
N ALA A 298 -9.25 24.68 26.17
CA ALA A 298 -10.18 23.58 26.34
C ALA A 298 -11.64 24.07 26.30
N VAL A 299 -12.50 23.30 25.64
CA VAL A 299 -13.96 23.44 25.69
C VAL A 299 -14.52 22.06 25.99
N ALA A 300 -15.12 21.91 27.17
CA ALA A 300 -15.60 20.63 27.69
C ALA A 300 -14.52 19.53 27.64
N ASP A 301 -14.76 18.48 26.86
CA ASP A 301 -13.93 17.29 26.64
C ASP A 301 -12.95 17.43 25.47
N LYS A 302 -12.83 18.63 24.87
CA LYS A 302 -12.01 18.88 23.69
C LYS A 302 -11.00 19.99 23.92
N ILE A 303 -9.89 19.91 23.18
CA ILE A 303 -8.91 20.98 23.00
C ILE A 303 -9.11 21.57 21.61
N LEU A 304 -9.20 22.90 21.55
CA LEU A 304 -9.25 23.66 20.30
C LEU A 304 -7.92 24.41 20.15
N ILE A 305 -7.26 24.22 19.02
CA ILE A 305 -6.12 25.03 18.58
C ILE A 305 -6.57 25.83 17.37
N GLU A 306 -6.63 27.15 17.52
CA GLU A 306 -7.16 28.06 16.51
C GLU A 306 -6.06 28.94 15.95
N VAL A 307 -5.93 28.95 14.62
CA VAL A 307 -5.11 29.89 13.87
C VAL A 307 -6.04 30.87 13.17
N LYS A 308 -5.98 32.13 13.58
CA LYS A 308 -6.76 33.22 13.02
C LYS A 308 -5.87 34.13 12.18
N ASP A 309 -6.30 34.39 10.95
CA ASP A 309 -5.70 35.40 10.08
C ASP A 309 -6.66 36.54 9.77
N TYR A 310 -6.15 37.58 9.12
CA TYR A 310 -6.93 38.70 8.60
C TYR A 310 -6.82 38.79 7.06
N GLY A 311 -7.02 37.65 6.38
CA GLY A 311 -6.92 37.54 4.93
C GLY A 311 -8.10 38.11 4.14
N GLY A 312 -8.19 37.72 2.86
CA GLY A 312 -9.27 38.10 1.94
C GLY A 312 -10.61 37.37 2.17
N GLY A 313 -10.67 36.47 3.17
CA GLY A 313 -11.81 35.57 3.40
C GLY A 313 -11.81 34.36 2.46
N LEU A 314 -12.75 33.45 2.71
CA LEU A 314 -12.93 32.22 1.92
C LEU A 314 -14.05 32.39 0.88
N PRO A 315 -13.93 31.79 -0.33
CA PRO A 315 -15.01 31.78 -1.29
C PRO A 315 -16.23 31.03 -0.73
N ALA A 316 -17.42 31.64 -0.85
CA ALA A 316 -18.67 31.07 -0.37
C ALA A 316 -18.90 29.64 -0.92
N GLY A 317 -19.20 28.70 -0.02
CA GLY A 317 -19.49 27.30 -0.36
C GLY A 317 -18.28 26.42 -0.72
N LYS A 318 -17.04 26.92 -0.60
CA LYS A 318 -15.82 26.16 -0.95
C LYS A 318 -14.88 25.86 0.23
N ALA A 319 -15.40 25.96 1.45
CA ALA A 319 -14.65 25.69 2.68
C ALA A 319 -14.05 24.26 2.73
N GLU A 320 -14.82 23.25 2.32
CA GLU A 320 -14.35 21.86 2.24
C GLU A 320 -13.31 21.64 1.12
N ALA A 321 -13.51 22.29 -0.03
CA ALA A 321 -12.68 22.09 -1.21
C ALA A 321 -11.22 22.57 -1.02
N MET A 322 -10.93 23.46 -0.07
CA MET A 322 -9.54 23.89 0.19
C MET A 322 -8.66 22.86 0.84
N PHE A 323 -9.26 21.81 1.41
CA PHE A 323 -8.52 20.68 1.94
C PHE A 323 -8.26 19.62 0.87
N LEU A 324 -8.77 19.80 -0.36
CA LEU A 324 -8.43 18.92 -1.48
C LEU A 324 -7.02 19.24 -1.98
N PRO A 325 -6.17 18.22 -2.24
CA PRO A 325 -4.85 18.40 -2.80
C PRO A 325 -4.86 19.26 -4.07
N PHE A 326 -3.81 20.05 -4.26
CA PHE A 326 -3.59 20.93 -5.42
C PHE A 326 -4.64 22.04 -5.60
N THR A 327 -5.53 22.23 -4.63
CA THR A 327 -6.56 23.27 -4.72
C THR A 327 -5.99 24.61 -4.24
N GLN A 328 -6.08 25.63 -5.10
CA GLN A 328 -5.61 26.97 -4.81
C GLN A 328 -6.75 27.97 -4.99
N PHE A 329 -6.90 28.88 -4.03
CA PHE A 329 -7.86 29.97 -4.09
C PHE A 329 -7.13 31.31 -4.13
N GLY A 330 -7.67 32.25 -4.92
CA GLY A 330 -7.12 33.60 -5.07
C GLY A 330 -6.13 33.76 -6.23
N THR A 331 -5.50 34.93 -6.30
CA THR A 331 -4.58 35.34 -7.37
C THR A 331 -3.13 34.91 -7.14
N ASP A 332 -2.76 34.59 -5.89
CA ASP A 332 -1.42 34.15 -5.53
C ASP A 332 -1.28 32.62 -5.60
N LYS A 333 -0.63 32.14 -6.67
CA LYS A 333 -0.35 30.72 -6.95
C LYS A 333 1.08 30.29 -6.60
N SER A 334 1.77 31.03 -5.73
CA SER A 334 3.16 30.72 -5.33
C SER A 334 3.34 29.42 -4.55
N GLY A 335 2.24 28.82 -4.04
CA GLY A 335 2.27 27.54 -3.31
C GLY A 335 1.87 26.36 -4.19
N LEU A 336 1.96 25.15 -3.64
CA LEU A 336 1.50 23.92 -4.30
C LEU A 336 0.01 23.62 -4.11
N GLY A 337 -0.60 24.14 -3.05
CA GLY A 337 -1.96 23.74 -2.63
C GLY A 337 -2.00 22.42 -1.85
N LEU A 338 -0.87 22.01 -1.24
CA LEU A 338 -0.78 20.78 -0.43
C LEU A 338 -0.81 21.04 1.08
N GLY A 339 -0.46 22.25 1.53
CA GLY A 339 -0.33 22.52 2.97
C GLY A 339 -1.61 22.23 3.78
N LEU A 340 -2.79 22.56 3.26
CA LEU A 340 -4.07 22.30 3.94
C LEU A 340 -4.50 20.83 3.87
N SER A 341 -4.24 20.11 2.77
CA SER A 341 -4.52 18.68 2.69
C SER A 341 -3.62 17.89 3.64
N ILE A 342 -2.34 18.24 3.72
CA ILE A 342 -1.38 17.68 4.68
C ILE A 342 -1.84 17.98 6.11
N ALA A 343 -2.24 19.22 6.41
CA ALA A 343 -2.75 19.58 7.73
C ALA A 343 -4.00 18.79 8.12
N ARG A 344 -5.01 18.70 7.24
CA ARG A 344 -6.25 17.94 7.51
C ARG A 344 -5.91 16.48 7.81
N ARG A 345 -5.08 15.86 6.97
CA ARG A 345 -4.73 14.45 7.13
C ARG A 345 -3.89 14.19 8.39
N SER A 346 -2.95 15.06 8.73
CA SER A 346 -2.17 14.96 9.96
C SER A 346 -3.05 15.06 11.21
N VAL A 347 -4.10 15.89 11.17
CA VAL A 347 -5.08 16.00 12.26
C VAL A 347 -5.97 14.75 12.35
N GLU A 348 -6.46 14.26 11.22
CA GLU A 348 -7.28 13.04 11.16
C GLU A 348 -6.54 11.80 11.67
N LEU A 349 -5.24 11.67 11.39
CA LEU A 349 -4.39 10.58 11.91
C LEU A 349 -4.15 10.65 13.42
N ASN A 350 -4.51 11.77 14.05
CA ASN A 350 -4.48 11.97 15.50
C ASN A 350 -5.91 11.95 16.09
N ASP A 351 -6.85 11.30 15.39
CA ASP A 351 -8.29 11.26 15.73
C ASP A 351 -8.91 12.64 15.97
N GLY A 352 -8.33 13.66 15.32
CA GLY A 352 -8.78 15.04 15.40
C GLY A 352 -9.65 15.45 14.23
N ILE A 353 -10.19 16.67 14.32
CA ILE A 353 -10.96 17.30 13.24
C ILE A 353 -10.33 18.64 12.91
N LEU A 354 -10.00 18.85 11.63
CA LEU A 354 -9.62 20.18 11.11
C LEU A 354 -10.83 20.81 10.42
N SER A 355 -11.23 21.98 10.93
CA SER A 355 -12.32 22.77 10.38
C SER A 355 -11.86 24.18 10.06
N VAL A 356 -12.62 24.88 9.22
CA VAL A 356 -12.38 26.29 8.91
C VAL A 356 -13.68 27.06 8.96
N ARG A 357 -13.60 28.28 9.47
CA ARG A 357 -14.70 29.23 9.54
C ARG A 357 -14.27 30.55 8.93
N ASP A 358 -15.01 30.99 7.93
CA ASP A 358 -14.83 32.31 7.34
C ASP A 358 -15.37 33.40 8.29
N ILE A 359 -14.67 34.52 8.35
CA ILE A 359 -15.14 35.75 8.99
C ILE A 359 -15.25 36.79 7.88
N PRO A 360 -16.45 36.97 7.29
CA PRO A 360 -16.64 37.82 6.12
C PRO A 360 -16.02 39.22 6.28
N GLY A 361 -15.16 39.59 5.33
CA GLY A 361 -14.48 40.88 5.30
C GLY A 361 -13.28 41.02 6.26
N VAL A 362 -13.06 40.06 7.16
CA VAL A 362 -12.00 40.08 8.17
C VAL A 362 -10.90 39.09 7.83
N GLY A 363 -11.21 37.80 7.66
CA GLY A 363 -10.22 36.73 7.48
C GLY A 363 -10.84 35.36 7.75
N CYS A 364 -10.06 34.38 8.17
CA CYS A 364 -10.60 33.07 8.55
C CYS A 364 -9.96 32.49 9.81
N VAL A 365 -10.63 31.49 10.38
CA VAL A 365 -10.17 30.75 11.56
C VAL A 365 -10.11 29.27 11.21
N PHE A 366 -8.91 28.72 11.23
CA PHE A 366 -8.68 27.28 11.16
C PHE A 366 -8.65 26.71 12.58
N THR A 367 -9.44 25.68 12.84
CA THR A 367 -9.57 25.07 14.16
C THR A 367 -9.21 23.59 14.08
N ILE A 368 -8.12 23.20 14.75
CA ILE A 368 -7.80 21.81 15.07
C ILE A 368 -8.53 21.44 16.36
N THR A 369 -9.33 20.37 16.32
CA THR A 369 -10.05 19.83 17.48
C THR A 369 -9.49 18.48 17.85
N LEU A 370 -9.09 18.30 19.11
CA LEU A 370 -8.52 17.06 19.65
C LEU A 370 -9.19 16.68 20.98
N ALA A 371 -9.10 15.41 21.37
CA ALA A 371 -9.56 14.97 22.68
C ALA A 371 -8.73 15.63 23.80
N ARG A 372 -9.40 16.09 24.85
CA ARG A 372 -8.75 16.70 26.00
C ARG A 372 -8.18 15.63 26.92
N HIS A 373 -6.90 15.76 27.25
CA HIS A 373 -6.28 15.05 28.38
C HIS A 373 -5.77 16.06 29.41
N ALA A 374 -5.53 15.59 30.63
CA ALA A 374 -4.97 16.39 31.71
C ALA A 374 -3.62 15.82 32.15
N LEU A 375 -2.63 16.68 32.35
CA LEU A 375 -1.41 16.31 33.05
C LEU A 375 -1.74 16.25 34.55
N MET A 376 -1.64 15.06 35.16
CA MET A 376 -1.83 14.95 36.62
C MET A 376 -0.76 15.77 37.35
N LYS A 377 -1.17 16.47 38.42
CA LYS A 377 -0.23 17.11 39.35
C LYS A 377 0.72 16.04 39.89
N LYS A 378 2.03 16.25 39.68
CA LYS A 378 3.06 15.60 40.51
C LYS A 378 3.09 16.24 41.88
#